data_AF-A0A972UQV3-F1
#
_entry.id   AF-A0A972UQV3-F1
#
_cell.length_a   1.000
_cell.length_b   1.000
_cell.length_c   1.000
_cell.angle_alpha   90.00
_cell.angle_beta   90.00
_cell.angle_gamma   90.00
#
_symmetry.space_group_name_H-M   'P 1'
#
loop_
_entity.id
_entity.type
_entity.pdbx_description
1 polymer ?
#
loop_
_entity_poly.entity_id
_entity_poly.type
_entity_poly.pdbx_seq_one_letter_code
_entity_poly.pdbx_strand_id
1 'polypeptide(L)'
;MANTLTIDDVKRLLEDPSSENRSSAAEKIAHGYSDGLLSDDERRIAEDIFSVMVHDAEVRVREALASNLKSCSFLSHDIARTLAADVETVSLPVLQFSEVLTDEDLIEIVRTHGPSKQIAVANRSTVSEGLADALVDTGNEDVVTTLVANKGAEIAEPSLQKVLDTFGENEKLSDLMAKRASLPVRVTERLVSLVTDSMRAHIIENHELEPNQVSDLVLQTREKATLGILSNKSDDMAVRELVVQLFRAGRLTPTIILRALCMGDMRFFEAAIAVRSKVPLTNVRVMLHDDGGLGLGSILRKADIPQGLHPVISTAIEVSHETEYDGGENDRERFRRRMIERILTQAENPDMDLDDENIDYLLTKISQPTQDLAKAG
;
A
#
# COMPACT_ATOMS: atom_id res chain seq x y z
N MET A 1 8.59 46.21 -8.87
CA MET A 1 7.56 47.18 -9.29
C MET A 1 6.89 46.85 -10.63
N ALA A 2 7.30 45.82 -11.38
CA ALA A 2 6.69 45.49 -12.69
C ALA A 2 5.36 44.72 -12.60
N ASN A 3 4.98 44.24 -11.41
CA ASN A 3 3.92 43.26 -11.22
C ASN A 3 2.70 43.76 -10.43
N THR A 4 2.61 45.07 -10.14
CA THR A 4 1.51 45.66 -9.37
C THR A 4 0.65 46.52 -10.29
N LEU A 5 -0.67 46.51 -10.13
CA LEU A 5 -1.58 47.29 -10.96
C LEU A 5 -1.28 48.80 -10.84
N THR A 6 -1.11 49.48 -11.98
CA THR A 6 -0.86 50.93 -12.01
C THR A 6 -2.06 51.72 -12.54
N ILE A 7 -2.10 53.03 -12.25
CA ILE A 7 -3.15 53.93 -12.79
C ILE A 7 -3.16 53.90 -14.33
N ASP A 8 -2.00 53.77 -14.97
CA ASP A 8 -1.89 53.70 -16.42
C ASP A 8 -2.41 52.36 -16.99
N ASP A 9 -2.40 51.28 -16.19
CA ASP A 9 -3.07 50.03 -16.56
C ASP A 9 -4.59 50.18 -16.50
N VAL A 10 -5.11 50.83 -15.46
CA VAL A 10 -6.55 51.10 -15.31
C VAL A 10 -7.05 52.02 -16.44
N LYS A 11 -6.30 53.06 -16.79
CA LYS A 11 -6.64 53.94 -17.92
C LYS A 11 -6.69 53.17 -19.24
N ARG A 12 -5.69 52.32 -19.51
CA ARG A 12 -5.67 51.46 -20.70
C ARG A 12 -6.86 50.52 -20.76
N LEU A 13 -7.25 49.93 -19.62
CA LEU A 13 -8.43 49.07 -19.52
C LEU A 13 -9.74 49.82 -19.81
N LEU A 14 -9.86 51.08 -19.37
CA LEU A 14 -11.03 51.93 -19.62
C LEU A 14 -11.10 52.42 -21.08
N GLU A 15 -9.95 52.70 -21.69
CA GLU A 15 -9.85 53.15 -23.09
C GLU A 15 -10.07 52.00 -24.09
N ASP A 16 -9.53 50.82 -23.79
CA ASP A 16 -9.67 49.61 -24.61
C ASP A 16 -9.88 48.37 -23.72
N PRO A 17 -11.14 47.93 -23.49
CA PRO A 17 -11.44 46.75 -22.71
C PRO A 17 -11.25 45.45 -23.51
N SER A 18 -10.19 45.35 -24.31
CA SER A 18 -9.83 44.15 -25.06
C SER A 18 -9.50 42.97 -24.12
N SER A 19 -9.64 41.74 -24.61
CA SER A 19 -9.36 40.53 -23.83
C SER A 19 -7.92 40.50 -23.29
N GLU A 20 -6.98 41.08 -24.03
CA GLU A 20 -5.58 41.24 -23.65
C GLU A 20 -5.42 42.20 -22.46
N ASN A 21 -6.04 43.38 -22.52
CA ASN A 21 -5.98 44.35 -21.42
C ASN A 21 -6.70 43.83 -20.16
N ARG A 22 -7.85 43.15 -20.32
CA ARG A 22 -8.56 42.52 -19.20
C ARG A 22 -7.71 41.43 -18.56
N SER A 23 -7.09 40.56 -19.36
CA SER A 23 -6.19 39.50 -18.87
C SER A 23 -4.98 40.08 -18.13
N SER A 24 -4.36 41.14 -18.66
CA SER A 24 -3.20 41.79 -18.02
C SER A 24 -3.59 42.47 -16.70
N ALA A 25 -4.78 43.10 -16.64
CA ALA A 25 -5.29 43.65 -15.40
C ALA A 25 -5.58 42.55 -14.36
N ALA A 26 -6.21 41.44 -14.78
CA ALA A 26 -6.46 40.27 -13.92
C ALA A 26 -5.17 39.75 -13.29
N GLU A 27 -4.12 39.57 -14.10
CA GLU A 27 -2.82 39.08 -13.66
C GLU A 27 -2.20 40.01 -12.61
N LYS A 28 -2.17 41.33 -12.87
CA LYS A 28 -1.57 42.30 -11.95
C LYS A 28 -2.33 42.43 -10.63
N ILE A 29 -3.66 42.36 -10.66
CA ILE A 29 -4.49 42.41 -9.45
C ILE A 29 -4.32 41.11 -8.66
N ALA A 30 -4.39 39.96 -9.32
CA ALA A 30 -4.22 38.65 -8.70
C ALA A 30 -2.84 38.47 -8.07
N HIS A 31 -1.78 39.00 -8.70
CA HIS A 31 -0.43 38.97 -8.14
C HIS A 31 -0.32 39.83 -6.88
N GLY A 32 -0.79 41.09 -6.93
CA GLY A 32 -0.81 41.96 -5.75
C GLY A 32 -1.63 41.39 -4.59
N TYR A 33 -2.77 40.74 -4.91
CA TYR A 33 -3.60 40.04 -3.94
C TYR A 33 -2.85 38.86 -3.32
N SER A 34 -2.27 37.98 -4.12
CA SER A 34 -1.59 36.75 -3.64
C SER A 34 -0.32 37.02 -2.84
N ASP A 35 0.43 38.08 -3.16
CA ASP A 35 1.60 38.51 -2.39
C ASP A 35 1.24 39.10 -1.01
N GLY A 36 -0.06 39.28 -0.72
CA GLY A 36 -0.55 39.83 0.53
C GLY A 36 -0.25 41.33 0.71
N LEU A 37 0.15 42.02 -0.36
CA LEU A 37 0.55 43.43 -0.36
C LEU A 37 -0.65 44.40 -0.25
N LEU A 38 -1.87 43.90 -0.49
CA LEU A 38 -3.10 44.69 -0.43
C LEU A 38 -3.60 44.83 1.01
N SER A 39 -4.06 46.04 1.35
CA SER A 39 -4.84 46.32 2.56
C SER A 39 -6.21 45.61 2.55
N ASP A 40 -6.88 45.53 3.70
CA ASP A 40 -8.18 44.83 3.81
C ASP A 40 -9.25 45.43 2.89
N ASP A 41 -9.28 46.76 2.74
CA ASP A 41 -10.19 47.45 1.82
C ASP A 41 -9.86 47.13 0.35
N GLU A 42 -8.58 47.12 -0.01
CA GLU A 42 -8.13 46.76 -1.36
C GLU A 42 -8.38 45.27 -1.67
N ARG A 43 -8.28 44.38 -0.68
CA ARG A 43 -8.62 42.96 -0.83
C ARG A 43 -10.10 42.76 -1.13
N ARG A 44 -10.99 43.47 -0.42
CA ARG A 44 -12.43 43.42 -0.69
C ARG A 44 -12.73 43.88 -2.12
N ILE A 45 -12.12 44.98 -2.55
CA ILE A 45 -12.28 45.48 -3.93
C ILE A 45 -11.73 44.46 -4.94
N ALA A 46 -10.59 43.84 -4.67
CA ALA A 46 -10.03 42.81 -5.53
C ALA A 46 -10.95 41.59 -5.64
N GLU A 47 -11.57 41.13 -4.55
CA GLU A 47 -12.55 40.04 -4.56
C GLU A 47 -13.82 40.38 -5.35
N ASP A 48 -14.31 41.62 -5.23
CA ASP A 48 -15.44 42.09 -6.04
C ASP A 48 -15.08 42.07 -7.54
N ILE A 49 -13.85 42.47 -7.89
CA ILE A 49 -13.34 42.42 -9.26
C ILE A 49 -13.22 40.96 -9.74
N PHE A 50 -12.64 40.07 -8.93
CA PHE A 50 -12.51 38.66 -9.28
C PHE A 50 -13.87 37.99 -9.49
N SER A 51 -14.86 38.29 -8.65
CA SER A 51 -16.23 37.75 -8.76
C SER A 51 -16.85 38.07 -10.12
N VAL A 52 -16.56 39.25 -10.68
CA VAL A 52 -16.98 39.63 -12.04
C VAL A 52 -16.14 38.90 -13.10
N MET A 53 -14.81 38.93 -12.96
CA MET A 53 -13.89 38.43 -13.99
C MET A 53 -13.86 36.90 -14.12
N VAL A 54 -14.23 36.15 -13.08
CA VAL A 54 -14.41 34.69 -13.14
C VAL A 54 -15.55 34.29 -14.09
N HIS A 55 -16.47 35.21 -14.39
CA HIS A 55 -17.54 35.02 -15.36
C HIS A 55 -17.24 35.70 -16.71
N ASP A 56 -15.99 36.10 -16.97
CA ASP A 56 -15.60 36.71 -18.25
C ASP A 56 -15.82 35.73 -19.42
N ALA A 57 -16.34 36.25 -20.54
CA ALA A 57 -16.59 35.45 -21.73
C ALA A 57 -15.30 34.89 -22.35
N GLU A 58 -14.16 35.55 -22.14
CA GLU A 58 -12.87 35.16 -22.68
C GLU A 58 -12.13 34.24 -21.73
N VAL A 59 -11.90 32.99 -22.17
CA VAL A 59 -11.19 31.96 -21.40
C VAL A 59 -9.81 32.45 -20.92
N ARG A 60 -9.08 33.18 -21.77
CA ARG A 60 -7.75 33.73 -21.44
C ARG A 60 -7.75 34.59 -20.18
N VAL A 61 -8.82 35.35 -19.92
CA VAL A 61 -8.94 36.19 -18.73
C VAL A 61 -9.12 35.32 -17.48
N ARG A 62 -9.98 34.30 -17.57
CA ARG A 62 -10.23 33.33 -16.49
C ARG A 62 -8.99 32.47 -16.19
N GLU A 63 -8.24 32.08 -17.22
CA GLU A 63 -6.95 31.39 -17.09
C GLU A 63 -5.92 32.25 -16.35
N ALA A 64 -5.84 33.54 -16.68
CA ALA A 64 -4.93 34.47 -16.02
C ALA A 64 -5.26 34.59 -14.52
N LEU A 65 -6.54 34.64 -14.14
CA LEU A 65 -6.95 34.59 -12.74
C LEU A 65 -6.57 33.28 -12.08
N ALA A 66 -6.95 32.14 -12.66
CA ALA A 66 -6.66 30.83 -12.09
C ALA A 66 -5.16 30.61 -11.88
N SER A 67 -4.32 30.94 -12.87
CA SER A 67 -2.87 30.74 -12.78
C SER A 67 -2.23 31.53 -11.63
N ASN A 68 -2.72 32.75 -11.38
CA ASN A 68 -2.19 33.64 -10.35
C ASN A 68 -2.81 33.41 -8.96
N LEU A 69 -4.07 32.98 -8.89
CA LEU A 69 -4.80 32.79 -7.63
C LEU A 69 -4.76 31.33 -7.12
N LYS A 70 -4.28 30.37 -7.91
CA LYS A 70 -4.31 28.93 -7.59
C LYS A 70 -3.73 28.56 -6.22
N SER A 71 -2.75 29.31 -5.70
CA SER A 71 -2.08 29.01 -4.42
C SER A 71 -2.42 30.03 -3.32
N CYS A 72 -3.42 30.90 -3.54
CA CYS A 72 -3.82 31.90 -2.57
C CYS A 72 -4.74 31.27 -1.51
N SER A 73 -4.28 31.22 -0.26
CA SER A 73 -4.98 30.55 0.85
C SER A 73 -6.15 31.35 1.45
N PHE A 74 -6.24 32.65 1.15
CA PHE A 74 -7.30 33.54 1.62
C PHE A 74 -8.28 33.94 0.51
N LEU A 75 -8.17 33.31 -0.67
CA LEU A 75 -9.15 33.48 -1.74
C LEU A 75 -10.54 33.05 -1.27
N SER A 76 -11.58 33.76 -1.70
CA SER A 76 -12.95 33.34 -1.46
C SER A 76 -13.24 31.95 -2.02
N HIS A 77 -13.87 31.11 -1.20
CA HIS A 77 -14.23 29.75 -1.55
C HIS A 77 -15.13 29.67 -2.80
N ASP A 78 -16.06 30.60 -2.96
CA ASP A 78 -16.97 30.63 -4.11
C ASP A 78 -16.21 30.90 -5.43
N ILE A 79 -15.18 31.75 -5.39
CA ILE A 79 -14.33 32.02 -6.55
C ILE A 79 -13.51 30.78 -6.91
N ALA A 80 -12.90 30.13 -5.91
CA ALA A 80 -12.12 28.91 -6.12
C ALA A 80 -12.98 27.80 -6.73
N ARG A 81 -14.20 27.59 -6.20
CA ARG A 81 -15.14 26.58 -6.70
C ARG A 81 -15.58 26.87 -8.14
N THR A 82 -15.85 28.13 -8.46
CA THR A 82 -16.26 28.53 -9.82
C THR A 82 -15.15 28.28 -10.84
N LEU A 83 -13.90 28.63 -10.50
CA LEU A 83 -12.74 28.36 -11.36
C LEU A 83 -12.46 26.85 -11.50
N ALA A 84 -12.68 26.05 -10.43
CA ALA A 84 -12.49 24.60 -10.45
C ALA A 84 -13.53 23.86 -11.32
N ALA A 85 -14.75 24.41 -11.42
CA ALA A 85 -15.81 23.86 -12.27
C ALA A 85 -15.62 24.18 -13.76
N ASP A 86 -14.76 25.14 -14.10
CA ASP A 86 -14.56 25.67 -15.45
C ASP A 86 -13.87 24.68 -16.43
N VAL A 87 -13.57 25.14 -17.64
CA VAL A 87 -12.77 24.42 -18.64
C VAL A 87 -11.41 24.00 -18.10
N GLU A 88 -10.81 22.98 -18.70
CA GLU A 88 -9.59 22.34 -18.17
C GLU A 88 -8.43 23.32 -17.97
N THR A 89 -8.19 24.24 -18.91
CA THR A 89 -7.08 25.19 -18.82
C THR A 89 -7.18 26.14 -17.62
N VAL A 90 -8.40 26.41 -17.13
CA VAL A 90 -8.68 27.24 -15.96
C VAL A 90 -8.72 26.39 -14.69
N SER A 91 -9.36 25.23 -14.74
CA SER A 91 -9.64 24.42 -13.54
C SER A 91 -8.44 23.60 -13.07
N LEU A 92 -7.60 23.08 -13.98
CA LEU A 92 -6.50 22.18 -13.59
C LEU A 92 -5.52 22.82 -12.59
N PRO A 93 -5.06 24.08 -12.76
CA PRO A 93 -4.20 24.72 -11.76
C PRO A 93 -4.90 24.88 -10.41
N VAL A 94 -6.19 25.23 -10.40
CA VAL A 94 -6.94 25.43 -9.15
C VAL A 94 -7.12 24.11 -8.41
N LEU A 95 -7.49 23.04 -9.13
CA LEU A 95 -7.65 21.70 -8.55
C LEU A 95 -6.34 21.14 -7.96
N GLN A 96 -5.21 21.42 -8.61
CA GLN A 96 -3.92 20.91 -8.17
C GLN A 96 -3.31 21.68 -6.99
N PHE A 97 -3.50 23.00 -6.94
CA PHE A 97 -2.73 23.86 -6.02
C PHE A 97 -3.57 24.59 -4.96
N SER A 98 -4.90 24.66 -5.11
CA SER A 98 -5.73 25.43 -4.17
C SER A 98 -5.91 24.70 -2.84
N GLU A 99 -5.63 25.40 -1.75
CA GLU A 99 -5.88 24.95 -0.37
C GLU A 99 -7.27 25.36 0.14
N VAL A 100 -8.01 26.16 -0.64
CA VAL A 100 -9.33 26.70 -0.26
C VAL A 100 -10.47 25.71 -0.56
N LEU A 101 -10.26 24.81 -1.52
CA LEU A 101 -11.22 23.76 -1.87
C LEU A 101 -11.27 22.70 -0.77
N THR A 102 -12.49 22.31 -0.38
CA THR A 102 -12.70 21.24 0.59
C THR A 102 -12.61 19.87 -0.07
N ASP A 103 -12.43 18.83 0.73
CA ASP A 103 -12.47 17.45 0.22
C ASP A 103 -13.83 17.13 -0.39
N GLU A 104 -14.92 17.65 0.17
CA GLU A 104 -16.27 17.49 -0.40
C GLU A 104 -16.38 18.04 -1.83
N ASP A 105 -15.82 19.24 -2.09
CA ASP A 105 -15.81 19.84 -3.43
C ASP A 105 -14.96 19.00 -4.40
N LEU A 106 -13.78 18.57 -3.95
CA LEU A 106 -12.88 17.77 -4.77
C LEU A 106 -13.50 16.41 -5.12
N ILE A 107 -14.19 15.79 -4.17
CA ILE A 107 -14.92 14.53 -4.40
C ILE A 107 -16.08 14.74 -5.37
N GLU A 108 -16.84 15.84 -5.26
CA GLU A 108 -17.89 16.20 -6.23
C GLU A 108 -17.30 16.31 -7.64
N ILE A 109 -16.15 16.97 -7.78
CA ILE A 109 -15.48 17.17 -9.07
C ILE A 109 -14.97 15.85 -9.64
N VAL A 110 -14.35 15.01 -8.82
CA VAL A 110 -13.86 13.69 -9.23
C VAL A 110 -15.00 12.81 -9.74
N ARG A 111 -16.18 12.88 -9.14
CA ARG A 111 -17.35 12.07 -9.52
C ARG A 111 -18.06 12.56 -10.78
N THR A 112 -18.00 13.85 -11.09
CA THR A 112 -18.80 14.47 -12.15
C THR A 112 -18.02 14.81 -13.41
N HIS A 113 -16.68 14.88 -13.33
CA HIS A 113 -15.83 15.28 -14.45
C HIS A 113 -14.87 14.19 -14.93
N GLY A 114 -14.16 14.48 -16.02
CA GLY A 114 -13.28 13.52 -16.71
C GLY A 114 -11.86 13.39 -16.14
N PRO A 115 -11.05 12.50 -16.76
CA PRO A 115 -9.73 12.10 -16.27
C PRO A 115 -8.75 13.25 -16.07
N SER A 116 -8.74 14.27 -16.93
CA SER A 116 -7.82 15.42 -16.81
C SER A 116 -7.94 16.10 -15.44
N LYS A 117 -9.17 16.38 -15.00
CA LYS A 117 -9.43 17.00 -13.69
C LYS A 117 -9.09 16.06 -12.55
N GLN A 118 -9.42 14.77 -12.67
CA GLN A 118 -9.08 13.75 -11.67
C GLN A 118 -7.57 13.62 -11.47
N ILE A 119 -6.78 13.66 -12.55
CA ILE A 119 -5.31 13.64 -12.52
C ILE A 119 -4.77 14.90 -11.82
N ALA A 120 -5.35 16.09 -12.07
CA ALA A 120 -4.94 17.30 -11.35
C ALA A 120 -5.18 17.18 -9.84
N VAL A 121 -6.32 16.60 -9.44
CA VAL A 121 -6.62 16.33 -8.02
C VAL A 121 -5.66 15.29 -7.42
N ALA A 122 -5.32 14.23 -8.17
CA ALA A 122 -4.36 13.23 -7.73
C ALA A 122 -2.91 13.77 -7.60
N ASN A 123 -2.56 14.85 -8.32
CA ASN A 123 -1.26 15.52 -8.27
C ASN A 123 -1.13 16.59 -7.18
N ARG A 124 -2.15 16.76 -6.32
CA ARG A 124 -2.07 17.67 -5.17
C ARG A 124 -0.91 17.27 -4.25
N SER A 125 -0.36 18.23 -3.52
CA SER A 125 0.73 17.97 -2.56
C SER A 125 0.33 16.97 -1.47
N THR A 126 -0.94 16.99 -1.07
CA THR A 126 -1.56 16.07 -0.13
C THR A 126 -2.93 15.66 -0.66
N VAL A 127 -3.31 14.41 -0.42
CA VAL A 127 -4.62 13.85 -0.77
C VAL A 127 -5.09 13.06 0.45
N SER A 128 -6.26 13.40 0.99
CA SER A 128 -6.82 12.70 2.15
C SER A 128 -7.31 11.29 1.81
N GLU A 129 -7.52 10.45 2.82
CA GLU A 129 -8.02 9.08 2.63
C GLU A 129 -9.36 9.03 1.87
N GLY A 130 -10.31 9.91 2.21
CA GLY A 130 -11.62 9.95 1.57
C GLY A 130 -11.56 10.37 0.10
N LEU A 131 -10.69 11.33 -0.22
CA LEU A 131 -10.47 11.77 -1.59
C LEU A 131 -9.71 10.72 -2.41
N ALA A 132 -8.72 10.06 -1.82
CA ALA A 132 -7.99 8.96 -2.43
C ALA A 132 -8.93 7.80 -2.78
N ASP A 133 -9.86 7.45 -1.89
CA ASP A 133 -10.87 6.42 -2.15
C ASP A 133 -11.77 6.79 -3.34
N ALA A 134 -12.25 8.04 -3.39
CA ALA A 134 -13.03 8.53 -4.52
C ALA A 134 -12.27 8.51 -5.85
N LEU A 135 -10.95 8.79 -5.84
CA LEU A 135 -10.09 8.69 -7.03
C LEU A 135 -9.88 7.24 -7.46
N VAL A 136 -9.71 6.30 -6.52
CA VAL A 136 -9.62 4.86 -6.83
C VAL A 136 -10.93 4.34 -7.41
N ASP A 137 -12.07 4.81 -6.91
CA ASP A 137 -13.41 4.46 -7.40
C ASP A 137 -13.66 4.82 -8.86
N THR A 138 -12.90 5.77 -9.42
CA THR A 138 -13.00 6.13 -10.84
C THR A 138 -12.65 4.97 -11.77
N GLY A 139 -11.80 4.04 -11.31
CA GLY A 139 -11.32 2.92 -12.13
C GLY A 139 -10.47 3.35 -13.34
N ASN A 140 -9.99 4.60 -13.38
CA ASN A 140 -9.13 5.07 -14.45
C ASN A 140 -7.65 4.80 -14.12
N GLU A 141 -6.95 4.10 -15.02
CA GLU A 141 -5.56 3.69 -14.83
C GLU A 141 -4.61 4.87 -14.62
N ASP A 142 -4.73 5.94 -15.42
CA ASP A 142 -3.84 7.11 -15.34
C ASP A 142 -4.04 7.87 -14.03
N VAL A 143 -5.30 7.99 -13.56
CA VAL A 143 -5.65 8.63 -12.28
C VAL A 143 -5.07 7.83 -11.12
N VAL A 144 -5.30 6.53 -11.09
CA VAL A 144 -4.82 5.65 -10.00
C VAL A 144 -3.29 5.58 -10.00
N THR A 145 -2.66 5.53 -11.17
CA THR A 145 -1.19 5.55 -11.29
C THR A 145 -0.62 6.85 -10.74
N THR A 146 -1.25 7.99 -11.05
CA THR A 146 -0.86 9.29 -10.51
C THR A 146 -1.02 9.35 -9.00
N LEU A 147 -2.14 8.84 -8.46
CA LEU A 147 -2.43 8.80 -7.03
C LEU A 147 -1.42 7.94 -6.27
N VAL A 148 -1.12 6.74 -6.78
CA VAL A 148 -0.18 5.82 -6.12
C VAL A 148 1.26 6.35 -6.17
N ALA A 149 1.64 7.04 -7.25
CA ALA A 149 2.93 7.72 -7.36
C ALA A 149 3.06 8.92 -6.41
N ASN A 150 1.94 9.48 -5.94
CA ASN A 150 1.93 10.60 -5.03
C ASN A 150 2.30 10.17 -3.60
N LYS A 151 3.47 10.63 -3.14
CA LYS A 151 3.98 10.34 -1.79
C LYS A 151 3.21 11.04 -0.68
N GLY A 152 2.52 12.14 -0.98
CA GLY A 152 1.69 12.88 -0.04
C GLY A 152 0.24 12.40 0.02
N ALA A 153 -0.15 11.41 -0.81
CA ALA A 153 -1.47 10.83 -0.74
C ALA A 153 -1.59 9.87 0.45
N GLU A 154 -2.57 10.07 1.30
CA GLU A 154 -2.95 9.13 2.35
C GLU A 154 -3.95 8.15 1.74
N ILE A 155 -3.51 6.90 1.52
CA ILE A 155 -4.33 5.88 0.89
C ILE A 155 -4.62 4.81 1.94
N ALA A 156 -5.90 4.68 2.30
CA ALA A 156 -6.35 3.70 3.26
C ALA A 156 -6.11 2.27 2.74
N GLU A 157 -5.94 1.33 3.67
CA GLU A 157 -5.68 -0.07 3.36
C GLU A 157 -6.74 -0.72 2.42
N PRO A 158 -8.07 -0.50 2.60
CA PRO A 158 -9.08 -1.04 1.70
C PRO A 158 -8.93 -0.53 0.26
N SER A 159 -8.60 0.75 0.09
CA SER A 159 -8.41 1.36 -1.22
C SER A 159 -7.14 0.81 -1.90
N LEU A 160 -6.05 0.61 -1.15
CA LEU A 160 -4.84 -0.08 -1.66
C LEU A 160 -5.13 -1.51 -2.11
N GLN A 161 -5.97 -2.25 -1.37
CA GLN A 161 -6.39 -3.60 -1.77
C GLN A 161 -7.21 -3.56 -3.06
N LYS A 162 -8.16 -2.61 -3.16
CA LYS A 162 -8.96 -2.41 -4.37
C LYS A 162 -8.12 -2.08 -5.60
N VAL A 163 -7.07 -1.26 -5.41
CA VAL A 163 -6.09 -0.96 -6.47
C VAL A 163 -5.39 -2.24 -6.94
N LEU A 164 -4.90 -3.07 -6.03
CA LEU A 164 -4.27 -4.35 -6.36
C LEU A 164 -5.24 -5.34 -7.03
N ASP A 165 -6.50 -5.37 -6.61
CA ASP A 165 -7.50 -6.26 -7.21
C ASP A 165 -7.90 -5.82 -8.62
N THR A 166 -7.86 -4.52 -8.93
CA THR A 166 -8.27 -3.97 -10.23
C THR A 166 -7.11 -3.91 -11.22
N PHE A 167 -5.91 -3.55 -10.75
CA PHE A 167 -4.76 -3.24 -11.58
C PHE A 167 -3.51 -4.05 -11.22
N GLY A 168 -3.66 -5.16 -10.47
CA GLY A 168 -2.54 -5.97 -9.99
C GLY A 168 -1.68 -6.59 -11.09
N GLU A 169 -2.21 -6.72 -12.31
CA GLU A 169 -1.45 -7.20 -13.47
C GLU A 169 -0.59 -6.10 -14.12
N ASN A 170 -0.81 -4.84 -13.75
CA ASN A 170 -0.03 -3.72 -14.25
C ASN A 170 1.30 -3.62 -13.50
N GLU A 171 2.39 -3.98 -14.19
CA GLU A 171 3.74 -3.96 -13.64
C GLU A 171 4.16 -2.56 -13.16
N LYS A 172 3.77 -1.50 -13.87
CA LYS A 172 4.12 -0.12 -13.50
C LYS A 172 3.49 0.25 -12.16
N LEU A 173 2.22 -0.11 -11.98
CA LEU A 173 1.51 0.21 -10.75
C LEU A 173 2.05 -0.60 -9.57
N SER A 174 2.34 -1.89 -9.80
CA SER A 174 2.97 -2.76 -8.81
C SER A 174 4.33 -2.21 -8.34
N ASP A 175 5.16 -1.72 -9.27
CA ASP A 175 6.44 -1.07 -8.96
C ASP A 175 6.26 0.24 -8.17
N LEU A 176 5.27 1.08 -8.53
CA LEU A 176 4.96 2.30 -7.79
C LEU A 176 4.47 1.99 -6.37
N MET A 177 3.60 0.98 -6.20
CA MET A 177 3.16 0.53 -4.88
C MET A 177 4.34 0.06 -4.04
N ALA A 178 5.24 -0.76 -4.60
CA ALA A 178 6.43 -1.27 -3.92
C ALA A 178 7.37 -0.15 -3.43
N LYS A 179 7.39 1.01 -4.11
CA LYS A 179 8.22 2.16 -3.76
C LYS A 179 7.66 3.04 -2.63
N ARG A 180 6.43 2.81 -2.17
CA ARG A 180 5.86 3.57 -1.04
C ARG A 180 6.59 3.23 0.26
N ALA A 181 6.84 4.24 1.09
CA ALA A 181 7.62 4.09 2.32
C ALA A 181 6.93 3.23 3.39
N SER A 182 5.59 3.23 3.42
CA SER A 182 4.79 2.43 4.33
C SER A 182 3.68 1.72 3.55
N LEU A 183 3.57 0.41 3.76
CA LEU A 183 2.49 -0.42 3.27
C LEU A 183 1.98 -1.31 4.41
N PRO A 184 0.65 -1.42 4.59
CA PRO A 184 0.07 -2.39 5.51
C PRO A 184 0.50 -3.81 5.14
N VAL A 185 0.74 -4.66 6.15
CA VAL A 185 1.23 -6.05 5.99
C VAL A 185 0.41 -6.86 4.98
N ARG A 186 -0.92 -6.71 5.02
CA ARG A 186 -1.84 -7.41 4.12
C ARG A 186 -1.72 -6.95 2.66
N VAL A 187 -1.45 -5.66 2.44
CA VAL A 187 -1.20 -5.10 1.10
C VAL A 187 0.13 -5.58 0.57
N THR A 188 1.18 -5.57 1.41
CA THR A 188 2.49 -6.10 1.05
C THR A 188 2.42 -7.58 0.70
N GLU A 189 1.71 -8.40 1.48
CA GLU A 189 1.51 -9.82 1.17
C GLU A 189 0.76 -10.01 -0.15
N ARG A 190 -0.28 -9.21 -0.40
CA ARG A 190 -1.03 -9.26 -1.66
C ARG A 190 -0.16 -8.90 -2.86
N LEU A 191 0.67 -7.87 -2.75
CA LEU A 191 1.63 -7.47 -3.78
C LEU A 191 2.65 -8.57 -4.07
N VAL A 192 3.22 -9.19 -3.02
CA VAL A 192 4.12 -10.35 -3.17
C VAL A 192 3.42 -11.47 -3.93
N SER A 193 2.15 -11.76 -3.63
CA SER A 193 1.40 -12.78 -4.37
C SER A 193 1.28 -12.44 -5.85
N LEU A 194 0.86 -11.22 -6.19
CA LEU A 194 0.65 -10.81 -7.58
C LEU A 194 1.95 -10.86 -8.38
N VAL A 195 3.04 -10.34 -7.82
CA VAL A 195 4.36 -10.37 -8.47
C VAL A 195 4.84 -11.80 -8.67
N THR A 196 4.72 -12.66 -7.65
CA THR A 196 5.16 -14.05 -7.75
C THR A 196 4.31 -14.87 -8.72
N ASP A 197 3.01 -14.62 -8.79
CA ASP A 197 2.11 -15.26 -9.75
C ASP A 197 2.38 -14.78 -11.20
N SER A 198 2.67 -13.49 -11.40
CA SER A 198 3.10 -12.94 -12.70
C SER A 198 4.44 -13.53 -13.17
N MET A 199 5.44 -13.58 -12.28
CA MET A 199 6.73 -14.22 -12.57
C MET A 199 6.56 -15.71 -12.93
N ARG A 200 5.67 -16.42 -12.24
CA ARG A 200 5.35 -17.82 -12.57
C ARG A 200 4.84 -17.95 -13.99
N ALA A 201 3.87 -17.12 -14.38
CA ALA A 201 3.29 -17.14 -15.72
C ALA A 201 4.38 -16.86 -16.78
N HIS A 202 5.19 -15.82 -16.55
CA HIS A 202 6.27 -15.44 -17.44
C HIS A 202 7.34 -16.53 -17.62
N ILE A 203 7.70 -17.23 -16.54
CA ILE A 203 8.69 -18.31 -16.59
C ILE A 203 8.15 -19.53 -17.35
N ILE A 204 6.90 -19.92 -17.11
CA ILE A 204 6.28 -21.06 -17.80
C ILE A 204 6.12 -20.79 -19.30
N GLU A 205 5.83 -19.54 -19.68
CA GLU A 205 5.66 -19.15 -21.08
C GLU A 205 6.99 -19.06 -21.84
N ASN A 206 8.04 -18.51 -21.21
CA ASN A 206 9.30 -18.19 -21.89
C ASN A 206 10.44 -19.20 -21.66
N HIS A 207 10.27 -20.14 -20.72
CA HIS A 207 11.28 -21.16 -20.41
C HIS A 207 10.68 -22.56 -20.44
N GLU A 208 11.40 -23.51 -21.05
CA GLU A 208 11.05 -24.94 -21.09
C GLU A 208 11.29 -25.63 -19.74
N LEU A 209 10.75 -25.06 -18.66
CA LEU A 209 10.82 -25.66 -17.32
C LEU A 209 9.55 -26.46 -17.04
N GLU A 210 9.70 -27.56 -16.30
CA GLU A 210 8.57 -28.37 -15.86
C GLU A 210 7.65 -27.53 -14.95
N PRO A 211 6.34 -27.42 -15.25
CA PRO A 211 5.40 -26.54 -14.54
C PRO A 211 5.35 -26.76 -13.01
N ASN A 212 5.61 -27.98 -12.57
CA ASN A 212 5.64 -28.35 -11.16
C ASN A 212 6.83 -27.70 -10.43
N GLN A 213 8.03 -27.71 -11.03
CA GLN A 213 9.25 -27.13 -10.44
C GLN A 213 9.14 -25.61 -10.29
N VAL A 214 8.52 -24.93 -11.26
CA VAL A 214 8.30 -23.47 -11.19
C VAL A 214 7.28 -23.13 -10.12
N SER A 215 6.15 -23.86 -10.08
CA SER A 215 5.09 -23.64 -9.09
C SER A 215 5.61 -23.83 -7.67
N ASP A 216 6.50 -24.80 -7.48
CA ASP A 216 7.18 -25.08 -6.24
C ASP A 216 8.12 -23.96 -5.78
N LEU A 217 8.99 -23.48 -6.67
CA LEU A 217 9.92 -22.40 -6.38
C LEU A 217 9.17 -21.10 -6.04
N VAL A 218 8.11 -20.82 -6.76
CA VAL A 218 7.22 -19.66 -6.55
C VAL A 218 6.55 -19.77 -5.18
N LEU A 219 5.99 -20.93 -4.82
CA LEU A 219 5.38 -21.16 -3.51
C LEU A 219 6.40 -20.92 -2.39
N GLN A 220 7.59 -21.50 -2.50
CA GLN A 220 8.65 -21.30 -1.50
C GLN A 220 9.04 -19.83 -1.35
N THR A 221 9.20 -19.12 -2.47
CA THR A 221 9.61 -17.71 -2.48
C THR A 221 8.54 -16.84 -1.84
N ARG A 222 7.27 -17.07 -2.18
CA ARG A 222 6.12 -16.36 -1.61
C ARG A 222 5.98 -16.58 -0.12
N GLU A 223 6.04 -17.83 0.35
CA GLU A 223 5.97 -18.14 1.78
C GLU A 223 7.13 -17.50 2.56
N LYS A 224 8.36 -17.52 2.02
CA LYS A 224 9.52 -16.88 2.63
C LYS A 224 9.34 -15.37 2.72
N ALA A 225 8.89 -14.74 1.64
CA ALA A 225 8.60 -13.30 1.62
C ALA A 225 7.49 -12.95 2.62
N THR A 226 6.40 -13.73 2.66
CA THR A 226 5.26 -13.51 3.57
C THR A 226 5.67 -13.52 5.04
N LEU A 227 6.48 -14.51 5.44
CA LEU A 227 7.00 -14.57 6.82
C LEU A 227 8.05 -13.47 7.07
N GLY A 228 8.83 -13.09 6.06
CA GLY A 228 9.76 -11.96 6.14
C GLY A 228 9.10 -10.60 6.35
N ILE A 229 7.85 -10.41 5.90
CA ILE A 229 7.07 -9.18 6.15
C ILE A 229 6.75 -9.03 7.65
N LEU A 230 6.56 -10.15 8.35
CA LEU A 230 6.27 -10.16 9.78
C LEU A 230 7.55 -9.86 10.57
N SER A 231 7.76 -8.59 10.90
CA SER A 231 8.80 -8.20 11.86
C SER A 231 8.36 -8.52 13.30
N ASN A 232 9.31 -8.65 14.24
CA ASN A 232 9.01 -8.80 15.67
C ASN A 232 8.22 -7.61 16.26
N LYS A 233 8.15 -6.48 15.55
CA LYS A 233 7.37 -5.29 15.94
C LYS A 233 5.91 -5.36 15.48
N SER A 234 5.54 -6.39 14.71
CA SER A 234 4.16 -6.58 14.27
C SER A 234 3.26 -6.87 15.47
N ASP A 235 2.12 -6.18 15.52
CA ASP A 235 1.12 -6.40 16.56
C ASP A 235 0.46 -7.79 16.39
N ASP A 236 -0.01 -8.38 17.50
CA ASP A 236 -0.76 -9.64 17.53
C ASP A 236 -1.98 -9.58 16.60
N MET A 237 -2.62 -8.41 16.51
CA MET A 237 -3.76 -8.18 15.63
C MET A 237 -3.38 -8.26 14.16
N ALA A 238 -2.28 -7.61 13.75
CA ALA A 238 -1.81 -7.64 12.36
C ALA A 238 -1.44 -9.07 11.91
N VAL A 239 -0.80 -9.86 12.80
CA VAL A 239 -0.49 -11.28 12.53
C VAL A 239 -1.77 -12.09 12.32
N ARG A 240 -2.77 -11.92 13.20
CA ARG A 240 -4.04 -12.63 13.08
C ARG A 240 -4.81 -12.27 11.81
N GLU A 241 -4.87 -10.99 11.47
CA GLU A 241 -5.52 -10.52 10.25
C GLU A 241 -4.85 -11.08 9.00
N LEU A 242 -3.52 -11.12 8.97
CA LEU A 242 -2.76 -11.76 7.89
C LEU A 242 -3.08 -13.26 7.78
N VAL A 243 -3.08 -13.99 8.90
CA VAL A 243 -3.42 -15.42 8.90
C VAL A 243 -4.84 -15.66 8.39
N VAL A 244 -5.80 -14.83 8.80
CA VAL A 244 -7.19 -14.89 8.29
C VAL A 244 -7.24 -14.63 6.78
N GLN A 245 -6.47 -13.65 6.29
CA GLN A 245 -6.35 -13.39 4.86
C GLN A 245 -5.76 -14.57 4.09
N LEU A 246 -4.67 -15.16 4.58
CA LEU A 246 -4.07 -16.35 3.99
C LEU A 246 -5.04 -17.53 3.97
N PHE A 247 -5.81 -17.73 5.04
CA PHE A 247 -6.82 -18.78 5.11
C PHE A 247 -7.96 -18.56 4.11
N ARG A 248 -8.52 -17.34 4.03
CA ARG A 248 -9.58 -17.00 3.07
C ARG A 248 -9.12 -17.15 1.63
N ALA A 249 -7.86 -16.83 1.35
CA ALA A 249 -7.26 -16.98 0.03
C ALA A 249 -6.81 -18.42 -0.29
N GLY A 250 -7.01 -19.39 0.61
CA GLY A 250 -6.55 -20.78 0.42
C GLY A 250 -5.03 -20.97 0.44
N ARG A 251 -4.30 -19.96 0.94
CA ARG A 251 -2.82 -19.89 0.96
C ARG A 251 -2.22 -20.23 2.33
N LEU A 252 -3.05 -20.52 3.34
CA LEU A 252 -2.58 -21.01 4.64
C LEU A 252 -2.31 -22.52 4.60
N THR A 253 -1.23 -22.90 3.93
CA THR A 253 -0.78 -24.29 3.72
C THR A 253 -0.08 -24.87 4.96
N PRO A 254 -0.01 -26.21 5.11
CA PRO A 254 0.81 -26.82 6.16
C PRO A 254 2.29 -26.43 6.07
N THR A 255 2.79 -26.13 4.87
CA THR A 255 4.18 -25.74 4.59
C THR A 255 4.54 -24.37 5.15
N ILE A 256 3.69 -23.34 4.97
CA ILE A 256 3.93 -22.03 5.58
C ILE A 256 3.82 -22.08 7.10
N ILE A 257 2.93 -22.91 7.64
CA ILE A 257 2.76 -23.11 9.09
C ILE A 257 4.03 -23.73 9.69
N LEU A 258 4.52 -24.82 9.09
CA LEU A 258 5.76 -25.46 9.54
C LEU A 258 6.95 -24.51 9.38
N ARG A 259 7.05 -23.79 8.26
CA ARG A 259 8.13 -22.83 8.04
C ARG A 259 8.13 -21.70 9.07
N ALA A 260 6.97 -21.17 9.42
CA ALA A 260 6.84 -20.16 10.47
C ALA A 260 7.36 -20.69 11.81
N LEU A 261 7.01 -21.93 12.14
CA LEU A 261 7.51 -22.60 13.34
C LEU A 261 9.05 -22.73 13.28
N CYS A 262 9.61 -23.23 12.19
CA CYS A 262 11.07 -23.35 12.00
C CYS A 262 11.82 -22.00 12.01
N MET A 263 11.16 -20.91 11.65
CA MET A 263 11.70 -19.54 11.73
C MET A 263 11.59 -18.92 13.13
N GLY A 264 10.93 -19.61 14.06
CA GLY A 264 10.68 -19.13 15.43
C GLY A 264 9.46 -18.23 15.57
N ASP A 265 8.64 -18.07 14.54
CA ASP A 265 7.45 -17.21 14.55
C ASP A 265 6.25 -17.93 15.18
N MET A 266 6.37 -18.24 16.49
CA MET A 266 5.35 -18.95 17.26
C MET A 266 3.99 -18.25 17.22
N ARG A 267 3.98 -16.91 17.22
CA ARG A 267 2.75 -16.10 17.13
C ARG A 267 1.96 -16.40 15.86
N PHE A 268 2.65 -16.56 14.72
CA PHE A 268 2.01 -16.94 13.46
C PHE A 268 1.53 -18.38 13.50
N PHE A 269 2.36 -19.30 14.02
CA PHE A 269 2.01 -20.72 14.15
C PHE A 269 0.73 -20.92 14.98
N GLU A 270 0.67 -20.37 16.20
CA GLU A 270 -0.50 -20.45 17.07
C GLU A 270 -1.75 -19.87 16.40
N ALA A 271 -1.63 -18.70 15.77
CA ALA A 271 -2.72 -18.05 15.06
C ALA A 271 -3.21 -18.91 13.88
N ALA A 272 -2.30 -19.51 13.13
CA ALA A 272 -2.64 -20.40 12.01
C ALA A 272 -3.38 -21.65 12.46
N ILE A 273 -2.92 -22.29 13.54
CA ILE A 273 -3.60 -23.44 14.14
C ILE A 273 -4.98 -23.03 14.67
N ALA A 274 -5.11 -21.87 15.32
CA ALA A 274 -6.40 -21.36 15.79
C ALA A 274 -7.40 -21.14 14.64
N VAL A 275 -6.97 -20.51 13.55
CA VAL A 275 -7.82 -20.25 12.37
C VAL A 275 -8.22 -21.55 11.68
N ARG A 276 -7.28 -22.47 11.42
CA ARG A 276 -7.59 -23.76 10.75
C ARG A 276 -8.47 -24.67 11.60
N SER A 277 -8.19 -24.78 12.90
CA SER A 277 -8.95 -25.64 13.82
C SER A 277 -10.29 -25.04 14.27
N LYS A 278 -10.52 -23.74 14.00
CA LYS A 278 -11.66 -22.95 14.50
C LYS A 278 -11.76 -23.01 16.03
N VAL A 279 -10.61 -22.98 16.71
CA VAL A 279 -10.50 -22.96 18.17
C VAL A 279 -9.95 -21.60 18.61
N PRO A 280 -10.47 -20.98 19.69
CA PRO A 280 -9.94 -19.72 20.20
C PRO A 280 -8.44 -19.81 20.51
N LEU A 281 -7.68 -18.76 20.18
CA LEU A 281 -6.22 -18.74 20.34
C LEU A 281 -5.76 -19.07 21.76
N THR A 282 -6.50 -18.61 22.76
CA THR A 282 -6.21 -18.89 24.18
C THR A 282 -6.19 -20.39 24.47
N ASN A 283 -7.13 -21.13 23.90
CA ASN A 283 -7.23 -22.57 24.12
C ASN A 283 -6.18 -23.31 23.30
N VAL A 284 -5.87 -22.83 22.09
CA VAL A 284 -4.78 -23.37 21.28
C VAL A 284 -3.45 -23.26 22.00
N ARG A 285 -3.14 -22.10 22.60
CA ARG A 285 -1.92 -21.92 23.41
C ARG A 285 -1.82 -22.92 24.56
N VAL A 286 -2.92 -23.14 25.27
CA VAL A 286 -2.96 -24.15 26.35
C VAL A 286 -2.71 -25.55 25.79
N MET A 287 -3.34 -25.92 24.67
CA MET A 287 -3.19 -27.26 24.09
C MET A 287 -1.81 -27.50 23.43
N LEU A 288 -1.18 -26.46 22.90
CA LEU A 288 0.16 -26.54 22.29
C LEU A 288 1.28 -26.63 23.35
N HIS A 289 1.06 -26.05 24.53
CA HIS A 289 2.02 -26.04 25.64
C HIS A 289 1.62 -26.99 26.77
N ASP A 290 0.71 -27.94 26.51
CA ASP A 290 0.31 -28.96 27.47
C ASP A 290 1.37 -30.07 27.52
N ASP A 291 1.99 -30.26 28.68
CA ASP A 291 3.00 -31.29 28.94
C ASP A 291 2.49 -32.72 28.69
N GLY A 292 1.16 -32.92 28.66
CA GLY A 292 0.52 -34.21 28.45
C GLY A 292 0.53 -34.73 27.00
N GLY A 293 0.94 -33.93 26.01
CA GLY A 293 1.09 -34.32 24.58
C GLY A 293 -0.20 -34.66 23.81
N LEU A 294 -1.26 -35.08 24.50
CA LEU A 294 -2.58 -35.38 23.93
C LEU A 294 -3.27 -34.13 23.36
N GLY A 295 -3.04 -32.97 23.98
CA GLY A 295 -3.53 -31.68 23.50
C GLY A 295 -3.00 -31.35 22.10
N LEU A 296 -1.70 -31.45 21.89
CA LEU A 296 -1.01 -31.15 20.65
C LEU A 296 -1.51 -32.02 19.48
N GLY A 297 -1.51 -33.34 19.64
CA GLY A 297 -1.96 -34.24 18.57
C GLY A 297 -3.43 -34.01 18.17
N SER A 298 -4.29 -33.69 19.15
CA SER A 298 -5.71 -33.44 18.89
C SER A 298 -5.94 -32.13 18.12
N ILE A 299 -5.21 -31.06 18.45
CA ILE A 299 -5.38 -29.76 17.78
C ILE A 299 -4.79 -29.76 16.37
N LEU A 300 -3.65 -30.43 16.14
CA LEU A 300 -3.04 -30.56 14.82
C LEU A 300 -3.95 -31.34 13.86
N ARG A 301 -4.59 -32.42 14.35
CA ARG A 301 -5.58 -33.17 13.58
C ARG A 301 -6.80 -32.31 13.24
N LYS A 302 -7.29 -31.53 14.21
CA LYS A 302 -8.42 -30.61 13.99
C LYS A 302 -8.07 -29.47 13.02
N ALA A 303 -6.82 -29.03 13.01
CA ALA A 303 -6.31 -28.06 12.06
C ALA A 303 -6.01 -28.66 10.67
N ASP A 304 -6.30 -29.95 10.44
CA ASP A 304 -6.07 -30.64 9.17
C ASP A 304 -4.59 -30.58 8.75
N ILE A 305 -3.69 -30.75 9.73
CA ILE A 305 -2.26 -30.91 9.49
C ILE A 305 -1.97 -32.39 9.21
N PRO A 306 -1.25 -32.72 8.13
CA PRO A 306 -0.86 -34.09 7.80
C PRO A 306 -0.17 -34.80 8.99
N GLN A 307 -0.54 -36.05 9.24
CA GLN A 307 -0.06 -36.80 10.41
C GLN A 307 1.47 -36.94 10.44
N GLY A 308 2.11 -37.09 9.28
CA GLY A 308 3.56 -37.15 9.18
C GLY A 308 4.28 -35.88 9.62
N LEU A 309 3.60 -34.72 9.69
CA LEU A 309 4.20 -33.48 10.20
C LEU A 309 4.07 -33.32 11.72
N HIS A 310 3.28 -34.16 12.40
CA HIS A 310 3.03 -34.01 13.84
C HIS A 310 4.30 -34.20 14.69
N PRO A 311 5.15 -35.22 14.44
CA PRO A 311 6.39 -35.38 15.19
C PRO A 311 7.34 -34.20 15.01
N VAL A 312 7.49 -33.73 13.76
CA VAL A 312 8.34 -32.58 13.41
C VAL A 312 7.91 -31.33 14.16
N ILE A 313 6.61 -31.04 14.19
CA ILE A 313 6.04 -29.91 14.91
C ILE A 313 6.26 -30.04 16.42
N SER A 314 6.10 -31.25 16.98
CA SER A 314 6.30 -31.51 18.41
C SER A 314 7.74 -31.20 18.82
N THR A 315 8.72 -31.72 18.08
CA THR A 315 10.15 -31.42 18.31
C THR A 315 10.45 -29.95 18.15
N ALA A 316 9.86 -29.27 17.15
CA ALA A 316 10.08 -27.84 16.97
C ALA A 316 9.53 -27.00 18.13
N ILE A 317 8.39 -27.39 18.72
CA ILE A 317 7.84 -26.73 19.92
C ILE A 317 8.75 -26.99 21.13
N GLU A 318 9.20 -28.23 21.36
CA GLU A 318 10.14 -28.56 22.44
C GLU A 318 11.43 -27.72 22.34
N VAL A 319 12.03 -27.65 21.15
CA VAL A 319 13.22 -26.82 20.90
C VAL A 319 12.93 -25.34 21.15
N SER A 320 11.73 -24.86 20.83
CA SER A 320 11.34 -23.47 21.09
C SER A 320 11.26 -23.15 22.59
N HIS A 321 10.92 -24.13 23.43
CA HIS A 321 10.90 -23.98 24.89
C HIS A 321 12.30 -24.09 25.50
N GLU A 322 13.18 -24.92 24.94
CA GLU A 322 14.57 -25.08 25.41
C GLU A 322 15.49 -23.91 25.05
N THR A 323 15.12 -23.14 24.02
CA THR A 323 15.98 -22.09 23.47
C THR A 323 15.46 -20.71 23.88
N GLU A 324 15.95 -20.18 25.00
CA GLU A 324 15.72 -18.79 25.38
C GLU A 324 16.48 -17.84 24.44
N TYR A 325 15.83 -16.75 24.00
CA TYR A 325 16.50 -15.66 23.29
C TYR A 325 17.47 -14.96 24.26
N ASP A 326 18.77 -15.20 24.11
CA ASP A 326 19.80 -14.66 24.99
C ASP A 326 20.20 -13.21 24.64
N GLY A 327 19.70 -12.67 23.52
CA GLY A 327 19.93 -11.29 23.07
C GLY A 327 21.34 -11.02 22.52
N GLY A 328 22.17 -12.04 22.32
CA GLY A 328 23.51 -11.92 21.74
C GLY A 328 23.52 -11.62 20.23
N GLU A 329 24.71 -11.45 19.64
CA GLU A 329 24.85 -11.15 18.19
C GLU A 329 24.28 -12.26 17.30
N ASN A 330 23.33 -11.93 16.44
CA ASN A 330 22.63 -12.88 15.56
C ASN A 330 21.85 -13.98 16.31
N ASP A 331 21.36 -13.70 17.53
CA ASP A 331 20.58 -14.65 18.35
C ASP A 331 19.44 -15.34 17.57
N ARG A 332 18.69 -14.61 16.74
CA ARG A 332 17.63 -15.17 15.89
C ARG A 332 18.16 -16.12 14.81
N GLU A 333 19.32 -15.83 14.23
CA GLU A 333 19.95 -16.69 13.23
C GLU A 333 20.46 -17.98 13.88
N ARG A 334 21.03 -17.88 15.09
CA ARG A 334 21.47 -19.04 15.88
C ARG A 334 20.29 -19.91 16.31
N PHE A 335 19.19 -19.28 16.75
CA PHE A 335 17.93 -19.97 17.05
C PHE A 335 17.40 -20.71 15.82
N ARG A 336 17.28 -20.02 14.68
CA ARG A 336 16.81 -20.62 13.42
C ARG A 336 17.68 -21.79 13.01
N ARG A 337 19.00 -21.63 13.05
CA ARG A 337 19.95 -22.69 12.70
C ARG A 337 19.80 -23.90 13.60
N ARG A 338 19.73 -23.70 14.92
CA ARG A 338 19.57 -24.77 15.91
C ARG A 338 18.23 -25.48 15.77
N MET A 339 17.16 -24.73 15.47
CA MET A 339 15.83 -25.26 15.23
C MET A 339 15.80 -26.13 13.97
N ILE A 340 16.34 -25.64 12.85
CA ILE A 340 16.43 -26.42 11.61
C ILE A 340 17.32 -27.65 11.81
N GLU A 341 18.47 -27.53 12.48
CA GLU A 341 19.40 -28.64 12.73
C GLU A 341 18.76 -29.75 13.58
N ARG A 342 18.07 -29.39 14.67
CA ARG A 342 17.31 -30.35 15.50
C ARG A 342 16.17 -31.02 14.74
N ILE A 343 15.43 -30.25 13.95
CA ILE A 343 14.33 -30.78 13.13
C ILE A 343 14.86 -31.76 12.09
N LEU A 344 15.95 -31.43 11.40
CA LEU A 344 16.57 -32.33 10.41
C LEU A 344 17.15 -33.59 11.07
N THR A 345 17.84 -33.43 12.20
CA THR A 345 18.39 -34.57 12.95
C THR A 345 17.29 -35.52 13.42
N GLN A 346 16.15 -34.98 13.84
CA GLN A 346 15.01 -35.79 14.23
C GLN A 346 14.34 -36.43 13.02
N ALA A 347 14.19 -35.71 11.90
CA ALA A 347 13.58 -36.24 10.68
C ALA A 347 14.39 -37.37 10.03
N GLU A 348 15.72 -37.40 10.20
CA GLU A 348 16.60 -38.49 9.77
C GLU A 348 16.51 -39.75 10.65
N ASN A 349 15.68 -39.74 11.69
CA ASN A 349 15.58 -40.83 12.65
C ASN A 349 14.77 -42.03 12.09
N PRO A 350 15.37 -43.24 11.93
CA PRO A 350 14.74 -44.38 11.26
C PRO A 350 13.49 -44.95 11.94
N ASP A 351 13.23 -44.60 13.19
CA ASP A 351 12.08 -45.06 13.98
C ASP A 351 10.80 -44.23 13.72
N MET A 352 10.88 -43.15 12.94
CA MET A 352 9.69 -42.42 12.50
C MET A 352 9.16 -42.97 11.18
N ASP A 353 7.91 -43.41 11.20
CA ASP A 353 7.12 -43.81 10.03
C ASP A 353 6.69 -42.53 9.27
N LEU A 354 7.68 -41.86 8.66
CA LEU A 354 7.47 -40.74 7.76
C LEU A 354 7.16 -41.32 6.37
N ASP A 355 6.07 -40.91 5.72
CA ASP A 355 5.91 -41.18 4.28
C ASP A 355 7.05 -40.43 3.55
N ASP A 356 8.12 -41.17 3.25
CA ASP A 356 9.49 -40.70 3.05
C ASP A 356 9.67 -39.63 1.96
N GLU A 357 8.89 -39.67 0.87
CA GLU A 357 9.11 -38.76 -0.27
C GLU A 357 8.57 -37.34 -0.05
N ASN A 358 7.43 -37.19 0.63
CA ASN A 358 6.80 -35.87 0.78
C ASN A 358 7.47 -35.06 1.90
N ILE A 359 7.99 -35.71 2.93
CA ILE A 359 8.50 -35.02 4.12
C ILE A 359 9.95 -34.60 3.93
N ASP A 360 10.80 -35.45 3.36
CA ASP A 360 12.17 -35.08 3.00
C ASP A 360 12.16 -33.91 2.00
N TYR A 361 11.26 -33.97 1.01
CA TYR A 361 11.01 -32.88 0.07
C TYR A 361 10.56 -31.59 0.77
N LEU A 362 9.62 -31.65 1.72
CA LEU A 362 9.19 -30.47 2.47
C LEU A 362 10.31 -29.88 3.34
N LEU A 363 11.17 -30.73 3.91
CA LEU A 363 12.31 -30.33 4.75
C LEU A 363 13.47 -29.76 3.94
N THR A 364 13.85 -30.37 2.81
CA THR A 364 14.81 -29.76 1.86
C THR A 364 14.32 -28.39 1.40
N LYS A 365 13.02 -28.28 1.15
CA LYS A 365 12.42 -27.01 0.73
C LYS A 365 12.36 -25.93 1.82
N ILE A 366 12.49 -26.29 3.08
CA ILE A 366 12.58 -25.36 4.21
C ILE A 366 14.05 -24.98 4.48
N SER A 367 15.01 -25.89 4.27
CA SER A 367 16.43 -25.71 4.59
C SER A 367 17.27 -25.03 3.49
N GLN A 368 16.86 -25.11 2.22
CA GLN A 368 17.62 -24.63 1.06
C GLN A 368 18.03 -23.13 1.02
N PRO A 369 17.35 -22.14 1.64
CA PRO A 369 17.82 -20.76 1.55
C PRO A 369 18.95 -20.40 2.54
N THR A 370 19.33 -21.31 3.44
CA THR A 370 20.29 -21.01 4.52
C THR A 370 21.74 -21.27 4.13
N GLN A 371 22.00 -22.06 3.08
CA GLN A 371 23.37 -22.40 2.67
C GLN A 371 24.08 -21.26 1.90
N ASP A 372 23.34 -20.38 1.22
CA ASP A 372 23.95 -19.27 0.45
C ASP A 372 24.38 -18.08 1.33
N LEU A 373 23.76 -17.90 2.51
CA LEU A 373 24.20 -16.90 3.49
C LEU A 373 25.48 -17.33 4.23
N ALA A 374 25.80 -18.63 4.25
CA ALA A 374 27.03 -19.16 4.86
C ALA A 374 28.26 -19.05 3.94
N LYS A 375 28.08 -18.71 2.66
CA LYS A 375 29.18 -18.54 1.68
C LYS A 375 29.46 -17.08 1.31
N ALA A 376 28.66 -16.13 1.81
CA ALA A 376 28.78 -14.71 1.51
C ALA A 376 29.15 -13.84 2.74
N GLY A 377 29.75 -14.45 3.77
CA GLY A 377 30.30 -13.77 4.95
C GLY A 377 31.81 -13.90 5.03
#